data_AF-A0A7S2US51-F1
#
_entry.id   AF-A0A7S2US51-F1
#
_cell.length_a   1.000
_cell.length_b   1.000
_cell.length_c   1.000
_cell.angle_alpha   90.00
_cell.angle_beta   90.00
_cell.angle_gamma   90.00
#
_symmetry.space_group_name_H-M   'P 1'
#
loop_
_entity.id
_entity.type
_entity.pdbx_description
1 polymer ?
#
loop_
_entity_poly.entity_id
_entity_poly.type
_entity_poly.pdbx_seq_one_letter_code
_entity_poly.pdbx_strand_id
1 'polypeptide(L)'
;SVAAGEVEDAIAILMGQGLDASVNAMKTVSKLVKNIIKTPEEEKFRRIRLNNQAFNSKVVSIQGGMELMQAIGFNVDTTGEEPFFVFPESQLQGQNRLIIADQKLQAAMDLLDSQI
;
A
#
# COMPACT_ATOMS: atom_id res chain seq x y z
N SER A 1 -12.93 10.25 5.89
CA SER A 1 -12.92 9.34 7.06
C SER A 1 -11.50 9.29 7.61
N VAL A 2 -11.28 8.76 8.81
CA VAL A 2 -9.92 8.62 9.40
C VAL A 2 -8.99 7.88 8.44
N ALA A 3 -9.43 6.74 7.88
CA ALA A 3 -8.66 5.96 6.92
C ALA A 3 -8.24 6.74 5.66
N ALA A 4 -9.11 7.63 5.16
CA ALA A 4 -8.75 8.44 3.98
C ALA A 4 -7.64 9.44 4.29
N GLY A 5 -7.69 10.09 5.46
CA GLY A 5 -6.64 11.02 5.90
C GLY A 5 -5.31 10.31 6.13
N GLU A 6 -5.33 9.15 6.80
CA GLU A 6 -4.12 8.34 7.02
C GLU A 6 -3.43 7.95 5.69
N VAL A 7 -4.21 7.60 4.67
CA VAL A 7 -3.68 7.25 3.34
C VAL A 7 -3.13 8.51 2.63
N GLU A 8 -3.83 9.64 2.71
CA GLU A 8 -3.39 10.90 2.10
C GLU A 8 -2.08 11.40 2.72
N ASP A 9 -1.96 11.34 4.04
CA ASP A 9 -0.75 11.74 4.76
C ASP A 9 0.45 10.86 4.35
N ALA A 10 0.25 9.54 4.25
CA ALA A 10 1.30 8.62 3.81
C ALA A 10 1.71 8.86 2.35
N ILE A 11 0.75 9.13 1.45
CA ILE A 11 1.02 9.50 0.06
C ILE A 11 1.82 10.82 0.00
N ALA A 12 1.47 11.82 0.81
CA ALA A 12 2.18 13.10 0.84
C ALA A 12 3.65 12.93 1.25
N ILE A 13 3.94 12.06 2.24
CA ILE A 13 5.32 11.71 2.62
C ILE A 13 6.06 11.04 1.45
N LEU A 14 5.40 10.08 0.79
CA LEU A 14 5.96 9.37 -0.38
C LEU A 14 6.29 10.31 -1.54
N MET A 15 5.44 11.30 -1.82
CA MET A 15 5.67 12.28 -2.88
C MET A 15 6.91 13.15 -2.63
N GLY A 16 7.35 13.29 -1.37
CA GLY A 16 8.58 13.97 -1.00
C GLY A 16 9.88 13.24 -1.38
N GLN A 17 9.80 11.98 -1.86
CA GLN A 17 10.98 11.13 -2.10
C GLN A 17 11.53 11.21 -3.54
N GLY A 18 10.93 12.05 -4.39
CA GLY A 18 11.29 12.21 -5.80
C GLY A 18 10.40 11.37 -6.73
N LEU A 19 10.11 11.95 -7.91
CA LEU A 19 9.06 11.49 -8.82
C LEU A 19 9.11 9.98 -9.11
N ASP A 20 10.25 9.47 -9.56
CA ASP A 20 10.39 8.06 -9.94
C ASP A 20 10.18 7.11 -8.76
N ALA A 21 10.72 7.45 -7.58
CA ALA A 21 10.57 6.64 -6.37
C ALA A 21 9.10 6.60 -5.92
N SER A 22 8.45 7.77 -5.84
CA SER A 22 7.05 7.90 -5.45
C SER A 22 6.12 7.15 -6.40
N VAL A 23 6.29 7.33 -7.72
CA VAL A 23 5.47 6.67 -8.73
C VAL A 23 5.66 5.15 -8.70
N ASN A 24 6.89 4.66 -8.57
CA ASN A 24 7.16 3.22 -8.50
C ASN A 24 6.58 2.57 -7.23
N ALA A 25 6.66 3.25 -6.09
CA ALA A 25 6.05 2.81 -4.85
C ALA A 25 4.52 2.74 -4.98
N MET A 26 3.88 3.83 -5.43
CA MET A 26 2.42 3.90 -5.59
C MET A 26 1.88 2.89 -6.59
N LYS A 27 2.56 2.68 -7.73
CA LYS A 27 2.19 1.63 -8.71
C LYS A 27 2.26 0.23 -8.11
N THR A 28 3.30 -0.04 -7.32
CA THR A 28 3.47 -1.34 -6.64
C THR A 28 2.33 -1.58 -5.64
N VAL A 29 2.02 -0.59 -4.80
CA VAL A 29 0.96 -0.69 -3.80
C VAL A 29 -0.43 -0.76 -4.43
N SER A 30 -0.73 0.06 -5.45
CA SER A 30 -2.01 0.01 -6.16
C SER A 30 -2.26 -1.37 -6.77
N LYS A 31 -1.24 -2.01 -7.35
CA LYS A 31 -1.37 -3.38 -7.87
C LYS A 31 -1.70 -4.39 -6.77
N LEU A 32 -1.07 -4.28 -5.60
CA LEU A 32 -1.36 -5.15 -4.46
C LEU A 32 -2.79 -4.97 -3.97
N VAL A 33 -3.22 -3.73 -3.76
CA VAL A 33 -4.58 -3.38 -3.34
C VAL A 33 -5.62 -3.89 -4.34
N LYS A 34 -5.42 -3.67 -5.64
CA LYS A 34 -6.32 -4.17 -6.71
C LYS A 34 -6.42 -5.70 -6.72
N ASN A 35 -5.33 -6.42 -6.45
CA ASN A 35 -5.38 -7.89 -6.35
C ASN A 35 -6.28 -8.36 -5.20
N ILE A 36 -6.21 -7.69 -4.04
CA ILE A 36 -7.05 -8.04 -2.88
C ILE A 36 -8.51 -7.67 -3.14
N ILE A 37 -8.80 -6.52 -3.75
CA ILE A 37 -10.18 -6.14 -4.12
C ILE A 37 -10.78 -7.16 -5.11
N LYS A 38 -10.00 -7.59 -6.10
CA LYS A 38 -10.46 -8.50 -7.15
C LYS A 38 -10.68 -9.93 -6.67
N THR A 39 -9.83 -10.40 -5.76
CA THR A 39 -9.83 -11.80 -5.31
C THR A 39 -9.56 -11.83 -3.80
N PRO A 40 -10.50 -11.32 -2.98
CA PRO A 40 -10.29 -11.11 -1.55
C PRO A 40 -10.06 -12.41 -0.78
N GLU A 41 -10.58 -13.54 -1.26
CA GLU A 41 -10.42 -14.88 -0.66
C GLU A 41 -9.00 -15.45 -0.83
N GLU A 42 -8.25 -15.00 -1.83
CA GLU A 42 -6.92 -15.52 -2.13
C GLU A 42 -5.86 -14.97 -1.15
N GLU A 43 -5.53 -15.78 -0.14
CA GLU A 43 -4.67 -15.38 0.99
C GLU A 43 -3.28 -14.93 0.56
N LYS A 44 -2.71 -15.49 -0.51
CA LYS A 44 -1.37 -15.10 -0.97
C LYS A 44 -1.31 -13.64 -1.42
N PHE A 45 -2.44 -13.00 -1.77
CA PHE A 45 -2.48 -11.57 -2.09
C PHE A 45 -2.54 -10.69 -0.86
N ARG A 46 -2.93 -11.24 0.28
CA ARG A 46 -3.02 -10.54 1.57
C ARG A 46 -1.74 -10.65 2.40
N ARG A 47 -0.76 -11.46 1.97
CA ARG A 47 0.49 -11.71 2.69
C ARG A 47 1.70 -11.35 1.84
N ILE A 48 2.56 -10.46 2.33
CA ILE A 48 3.76 -9.99 1.62
C ILE A 48 4.97 -10.12 2.55
N ARG A 49 6.03 -10.81 2.09
CA ARG A 49 7.29 -10.91 2.87
C ARG A 49 7.98 -9.56 2.93
N LEU A 50 8.30 -9.06 4.13
CA LEU A 50 9.05 -7.81 4.28
C LEU A 50 10.49 -7.93 3.75
N ASN A 51 11.06 -9.13 3.82
CA ASN A 51 12.41 -9.44 3.34
C ASN A 51 12.48 -9.64 1.83
N ASN A 52 11.36 -9.58 1.09
CA ASN A 52 11.40 -9.62 -0.37
C ASN A 52 12.12 -8.37 -0.88
N GLN A 53 13.34 -8.52 -1.39
CA GLN A 53 14.20 -7.40 -1.79
C GLN A 53 13.54 -6.46 -2.81
N ALA A 54 12.75 -7.01 -3.74
CA ALA A 54 12.08 -6.22 -4.78
C ALA A 54 10.89 -5.42 -4.22
N PHE A 55 10.16 -5.95 -3.24
CA PHE A 55 9.10 -5.20 -2.56
C PHE A 55 9.71 -4.19 -1.58
N ASN A 56 10.74 -4.62 -0.84
CA ASN A 56 11.43 -3.79 0.14
C ASN A 56 12.00 -2.53 -0.50
N SER A 57 12.80 -2.68 -1.58
CA SER A 57 13.45 -1.55 -2.25
C SER A 57 12.48 -0.57 -2.93
N LYS A 58 11.28 -1.03 -3.29
CA LYS A 58 10.27 -0.21 -3.97
C LYS A 58 9.30 0.48 -3.02
N VAL A 59 9.07 -0.10 -1.85
CA VAL A 59 7.99 0.34 -0.94
C VAL A 59 8.55 0.57 0.45
N VAL A 60 9.05 -0.48 1.11
CA VAL A 60 9.40 -0.43 2.55
C VAL A 60 10.57 0.53 2.82
N SER A 61 11.58 0.56 1.94
CA SER A 61 12.74 1.44 2.10
C SER A 61 12.47 2.90 1.73
N ILE A 62 11.30 3.19 1.16
CA ILE A 62 10.91 4.53 0.78
C ILE A 62 10.14 5.15 1.95
N GLN A 63 10.53 6.33 2.39
CA GLN A 63 9.84 7.02 3.48
C GLN A 63 8.36 7.23 3.11
N GLY A 64 7.46 6.91 4.04
CA GLY A 64 6.00 6.90 3.81
C GLY A 64 5.48 5.57 3.28
N GLY A 65 6.33 4.64 2.84
CA GLY A 65 5.91 3.36 2.29
C GLY A 65 5.39 2.38 3.34
N MET A 66 6.01 2.32 4.53
CA MET A 66 5.46 1.51 5.64
C MET A 66 4.16 2.10 6.18
N GLU A 67 4.14 3.43 6.33
CA GLU A 67 2.99 4.20 6.79
C GLU A 67 1.80 4.00 5.84
N LEU A 68 2.05 3.99 4.53
CA LEU A 68 1.02 3.70 3.53
C LEU A 68 0.44 2.30 3.70
N MET A 69 1.29 1.27 3.86
CA MET A 69 0.81 -0.10 4.07
C MET A 69 -0.06 -0.21 5.33
N GLN A 70 0.34 0.46 6.42
CA GLN A 70 -0.41 0.49 7.67
C GLN A 70 -1.73 1.24 7.55
N ALA A 71 -1.74 2.42 6.90
CA ALA A 71 -2.94 3.22 6.66
C ALA A 71 -4.00 2.44 5.85
N ILE A 72 -3.54 1.64 4.89
CA ILE A 72 -4.39 0.75 4.08
C ILE A 72 -5.03 -0.35 4.95
N GLY A 73 -4.36 -0.77 6.02
CA GLY A 73 -4.84 -1.79 6.96
C GLY A 73 -3.97 -3.04 7.06
N PHE A 74 -2.77 -3.05 6.46
CA PHE A 74 -1.81 -4.12 6.68
C PHE A 74 -1.14 -3.99 8.05
N ASN A 75 -0.91 -5.13 8.70
CA ASN A 75 -0.14 -5.22 9.93
C ASN A 75 1.16 -5.99 9.70
N VAL A 76 2.19 -5.70 10.47
CA VAL A 76 3.42 -6.50 10.48
C VAL A 76 3.21 -7.68 11.44
N ASP A 77 3.31 -8.89 10.91
CA ASP A 77 3.36 -10.14 11.67
C ASP A 77 4.82 -10.60 11.76
N THR A 78 5.33 -10.71 12.98
CA THR A 78 6.70 -11.14 13.29
C THR A 78 6.73 -12.44 14.09
N THR A 79 5.63 -13.19 14.13
CA THR A 79 5.51 -14.40 14.97
C THR A 79 6.19 -15.63 14.35
N GLY A 80 6.45 -15.60 13.04
CA GLY A 80 7.14 -16.66 12.29
C GLY A 80 8.64 -16.41 12.10
N GLU A 81 9.28 -17.26 11.28
CA GLU A 81 10.72 -17.16 10.96
C GLU A 81 11.07 -15.90 10.16
N GLU A 82 10.12 -15.39 9.35
CA GLU A 82 10.28 -14.16 8.58
C GLU A 82 9.11 -13.20 8.82
N PRO A 83 9.35 -11.88 8.81
CA PRO A 83 8.29 -10.89 8.97
C PRO A 83 7.44 -10.73 7.70
N PHE A 84 6.13 -10.58 7.89
CA PHE A 84 5.15 -10.37 6.82
C PHE A 84 4.30 -9.12 7.06
N PHE A 85 3.92 -8.45 5.98
CA PHE A 85 2.71 -7.64 5.97
C PHE A 85 1.54 -8.58 5.75
N VAL A 86 0.51 -8.42 6.58
CA VAL A 86 -0.72 -9.21 6.53
C VAL A 86 -1.92 -8.27 6.52
N PHE A 87 -2.76 -8.37 5.48
CA PHE A 87 -4.08 -7.75 5.46
C PHE A 87 -5.09 -8.71 6.11
N PRO A 88 -5.66 -8.35 7.27
CA PRO A 88 -6.47 -9.29 8.05
C PRO A 88 -7.82 -9.56 7.36
N GLU A 89 -8.27 -10.81 7.42
CA GLU A 89 -9.55 -11.25 6.84
C GLU A 89 -10.74 -10.47 7.40
N SER A 90 -10.67 -10.09 8.69
CA SER A 90 -11.69 -9.27 9.36
C SER A 90 -11.89 -7.89 8.71
N GLN A 91 -10.92 -7.39 7.95
CA GLN A 91 -11.02 -6.12 7.22
C GLN A 91 -11.48 -6.30 5.76
N LEU A 92 -11.68 -7.54 5.29
CA LEU A 92 -12.23 -7.77 3.95
C LEU A 92 -13.73 -7.44 3.90
N GLN A 93 -14.46 -7.62 5.01
CA GLN A 93 -15.86 -7.25 5.07
C GLN A 93 -16.01 -5.72 5.05
N GLY A 94 -16.63 -5.21 4.00
CA GLY A 94 -16.90 -3.79 3.80
C GLY A 94 -15.88 -3.04 2.93
N GLN A 95 -14.71 -3.63 2.62
CA GLN A 95 -13.62 -3.17 1.69
C GLN A 95 -13.29 -1.66 1.63
N ASN A 96 -13.80 -0.84 2.54
CA ASN A 96 -13.83 0.60 2.37
C ASN A 96 -12.41 1.18 2.37
N ARG A 97 -11.52 0.64 3.21
CA ARG A 97 -10.11 1.03 3.25
C ARG A 97 -9.37 0.72 1.95
N LEU A 98 -9.56 -0.47 1.37
CA LEU A 98 -8.90 -0.87 0.11
C LEU A 98 -9.38 0.00 -1.06
N ILE A 99 -10.68 0.26 -1.15
CA ILE A 99 -11.26 1.11 -2.20
C ILE A 99 -10.80 2.55 -2.05
N ILE A 100 -10.81 3.10 -0.83
CA ILE A 100 -10.28 4.45 -0.54
C ILE A 100 -8.81 4.51 -0.95
N ALA A 101 -8.00 3.52 -0.55
CA ALA A 101 -6.59 3.49 -0.90
C ALA A 101 -6.36 3.50 -2.41
N ASP A 102 -7.09 2.66 -3.14
CA ASP A 102 -6.97 2.60 -4.60
C ASP A 102 -7.33 3.94 -5.26
N GLN A 103 -8.44 4.56 -4.82
CA GLN A 103 -8.86 5.87 -5.33
C GLN A 103 -7.83 6.97 -5.05
N LYS A 104 -7.26 7.00 -3.84
CA LYS A 104 -6.26 8.01 -3.46
C LYS A 104 -4.93 7.82 -4.19
N LEU A 105 -4.48 6.58 -4.33
CA LEU A 105 -3.30 6.25 -5.12
C LEU A 105 -3.47 6.64 -6.59
N GLN A 106 -4.64 6.32 -7.17
CA GLN A 106 -4.93 6.68 -8.55
C GLN A 106 -4.96 8.20 -8.75
N ALA A 107 -5.66 8.93 -7.88
CA ALA A 107 -5.70 10.39 -7.95
C ALA A 107 -4.30 11.03 -7.82
N ALA A 108 -3.45 10.52 -6.92
CA ALA A 108 -2.09 11.02 -6.75
C ALA A 108 -1.22 10.75 -8.00
N MET A 109 -1.33 9.57 -8.61
CA MET A 109 -0.61 9.25 -9.84
C MET A 109 -1.11 10.09 -11.03
N ASP A 110 -2.43 10.29 -11.17
CA ASP A 110 -3.01 11.09 -12.25
C ASP A 110 -2.55 12.56 -12.16
N LEU A 111 -2.45 13.10 -10.94
CA LEU A 111 -1.92 14.45 -10.71
C LEU A 111 -0.45 14.57 -11.14
N LEU A 112 0.38 13.55 -10.87
CA LEU A 112 1.77 13.54 -11.32
C LEU A 112 1.90 13.42 -12.83
N ASP A 113 1.10 12.56 -13.46
CA ASP A 113 1.10 12.39 -14.92
C ASP A 113 0.63 13.67 -15.65
N SER A 114 -0.24 14.47 -15.02
CA SER A 114 -0.70 15.76 -15.59
C SER A 114 0.33 16.89 -15.56
N GLN A 115 1.46 16.70 -14.87
CA GLN A 115 2.52 17.70 -14.71
C GLN A 115 3.74 17.44 -15.60
N ILE A 116 3.73 16.35 -16.37
CA ILE A 116 4.79 15.91 -17.29
C ILE A 116 4.37 16.21 -18.73
#